data_AF-A0A1Y3B4L1-F1
#
_entry.id   AF-A0A1Y3B4L1-F1
#
_cell.length_a   1.000
_cell.length_b   1.000
_cell.length_c   1.000
_cell.angle_alpha   90.00
_cell.angle_beta   90.00
_cell.angle_gamma   90.00
#
_symmetry.space_group_name_H-M   'P 1'
#
loop_
_entity.id
_entity.type
_entity.pdbx_description
1 polymer ?
#
loop_
_entity_poly.entity_id
_entity_poly.type
_entity_poly.pdbx_seq_one_letter_code
_entity_poly.pdbx_strand_id
1 'polypeptide(L)'
;MIYPKGLSKNSSCMHEYYDVIDFNYTLPLRACNTMSMDVNDGIEYFNTVIVQPHRRLVTNQGRGYHIRCRYQTKDKRITNGYNLTALALMTI
;
A
#
# COMPACT_ATOMS: atom_id res chain seq x y z
N MET A 1 6.29 4.38 13.51
CA MET A 1 6.24 3.04 12.86
C MET A 1 5.06 2.97 11.94
N ILE A 2 5.20 2.24 10.86
CA ILE A 2 4.13 1.89 9.94
C ILE A 2 4.20 0.40 9.61
N TYR A 3 3.06 -0.27 9.61
CA TYR A 3 3.00 -1.72 9.36
C TYR A 3 1.60 -2.17 8.94
N PRO A 4 1.45 -3.28 8.21
CA PRO A 4 0.14 -3.87 7.92
C PRO A 4 -0.51 -4.43 9.19
N LYS A 5 -1.82 -4.32 9.30
CA LYS A 5 -2.59 -4.87 10.42
C LYS A 5 -2.25 -6.36 10.62
N GLY A 6 -1.84 -6.70 11.84
CA GLY A 6 -1.39 -8.06 12.21
C GLY A 6 0.13 -8.30 12.07
N LEU A 7 0.90 -7.34 11.52
CA LEU A 7 2.34 -7.49 11.26
C LEU A 7 3.20 -6.47 12.03
N SER A 8 2.79 -6.15 13.27
CA SER A 8 3.46 -5.15 14.13
C SER A 8 4.77 -5.61 14.77
N LYS A 9 5.17 -6.88 14.61
CA LYS A 9 6.34 -7.46 15.30
C LYS A 9 7.33 -8.04 14.29
N ASN A 10 8.43 -7.32 14.07
CA ASN A 10 9.62 -7.80 13.34
C ASN A 10 9.31 -8.44 11.98
N SER A 11 8.37 -7.84 11.24
CA SER A 11 8.05 -8.24 9.87
C SER A 11 8.88 -7.43 8.89
N SER A 12 9.21 -7.99 7.73
CA SER A 12 9.84 -7.25 6.62
C SER A 12 8.96 -6.13 6.06
N CYS A 13 7.67 -6.12 6.42
CA CYS A 13 6.69 -5.10 6.05
C CYS A 13 6.62 -3.97 7.07
N MET A 14 7.32 -4.06 8.20
CA MET A 14 7.32 -3.00 9.22
C MET A 14 8.43 -2.01 8.93
N HIS A 15 8.10 -0.72 8.90
CA HIS A 15 9.08 0.35 8.76
C HIS A 15 9.04 1.30 9.96
N GLU A 16 10.23 1.62 10.47
CA GLU A 16 10.43 2.69 11.44
C GLU A 16 10.75 4.00 10.71
N TYR A 17 10.23 5.10 11.25
CA TYR A 17 10.48 6.45 10.74
C TYR A 17 10.79 7.37 11.93
N TYR A 18 11.60 8.40 11.69
CA TYR A 18 12.10 9.35 12.69
C TYR A 18 12.05 10.74 12.09
N ASP A 19 11.40 11.69 12.76
CA ASP A 19 11.39 13.12 12.42
C ASP A 19 11.18 13.43 10.93
N VAL A 20 10.26 12.69 10.30
CA VAL A 20 9.86 12.90 8.90
C VAL A 20 8.55 13.68 8.84
N ILE A 21 8.51 14.66 7.95
CA ILE A 21 7.28 15.42 7.63
C ILE A 21 6.43 14.59 6.66
N ASP A 22 7.08 14.04 5.62
CA ASP A 22 6.49 13.17 4.62
C ASP A 22 7.28 11.86 4.52
N PHE A 23 6.57 10.76 4.23
CA PHE A 23 7.17 9.45 4.12
C PHE A 23 6.38 8.56 3.16
N ASN A 24 7.12 7.86 2.30
CA ASN A 24 6.58 6.98 1.27
C ASN A 24 6.64 5.53 1.75
N TYR A 25 5.50 4.85 1.74
CA TYR A 25 5.40 3.44 2.12
C TYR A 25 4.86 2.58 0.99
N THR A 26 5.65 1.61 0.56
CA THR A 26 5.30 0.70 -0.53
C THR A 26 4.91 -0.66 0.00
N LEU A 27 3.76 -1.17 -0.45
CA LEU A 27 3.28 -2.50 -0.10
C LEU A 27 3.26 -3.43 -1.33
N PRO A 28 3.73 -4.67 -1.18
CA PRO A 28 3.60 -5.68 -2.23
C PRO A 28 2.14 -6.12 -2.39
N LEU A 29 1.71 -6.28 -3.65
CA LEU A 29 0.34 -6.70 -4.00
C LEU A 29 0.00 -8.14 -3.55
N ARG A 30 1.00 -8.99 -3.34
CA ARG A 30 0.84 -10.42 -3.00
C ARG A 30 1.53 -10.84 -1.69
N ALA A 31 1.88 -9.89 -0.83
CA ALA A 31 2.46 -10.18 0.49
C ALA A 31 1.99 -9.15 1.53
N CYS A 32 2.56 -9.15 2.73
CA CYS A 32 2.26 -8.16 3.78
C CYS A 32 0.76 -8.07 4.16
N ASN A 33 0.06 -9.20 4.15
CA ASN A 33 -1.40 -9.30 4.36
C ASN A 33 -2.25 -8.51 3.35
N THR A 34 -1.71 -8.19 2.17
CA THR A 34 -2.51 -7.64 1.08
C THR A 34 -3.48 -8.69 0.57
N MET A 35 -4.77 -8.33 0.52
CA MET A 35 -5.83 -9.15 -0.03
C MET A 35 -6.22 -8.64 -1.42
N SER A 36 -6.82 -9.50 -2.22
CA SER A 36 -7.31 -9.15 -3.56
C SER A 36 -8.70 -9.67 -3.82
N MET A 37 -9.45 -8.97 -4.66
CA MET A 37 -10.76 -9.38 -5.15
C MET A 37 -10.86 -9.09 -6.65
N ASP A 38 -11.40 -10.03 -7.41
CA ASP A 38 -11.74 -9.82 -8.81
C ASP A 38 -12.94 -8.87 -8.95
N VAL A 39 -12.82 -7.90 -9.86
CA VAL A 39 -13.88 -6.96 -10.21
C VAL A 39 -14.11 -6.98 -11.72
N ASN A 40 -15.27 -6.51 -12.19
CA ASN A 40 -15.69 -6.60 -13.61
C ASN A 40 -14.69 -6.07 -14.67
N ASP A 41 -13.65 -5.34 -14.28
CA ASP A 41 -12.67 -4.73 -15.18
C ASP A 41 -11.22 -4.91 -14.71
N GLY A 42 -10.95 -5.82 -13.77
CA GLY A 42 -9.62 -5.89 -13.17
C GLY A 42 -9.57 -6.62 -11.85
N ILE A 43 -8.48 -6.37 -11.13
CA ILE A 43 -8.26 -6.88 -9.77
C ILE A 43 -8.12 -5.68 -8.84
N GLU A 44 -8.81 -5.72 -7.72
CA GLU A 44 -8.63 -4.76 -6.64
C GLU A 44 -7.79 -5.38 -5.53
N TYR A 45 -6.71 -4.70 -5.15
CA TYR A 45 -5.89 -5.05 -4.01
C TYR A 45 -6.19 -4.12 -2.84
N PHE A 46 -6.23 -4.65 -1.63
CA PHE A 46 -6.51 -3.87 -0.44
C PHE A 46 -5.71 -4.34 0.77
N ASN A 47 -5.31 -3.39 1.60
CA ASN A 47 -4.57 -3.63 2.83
C ASN A 47 -4.98 -2.62 3.89
N THR A 48 -4.89 -3.01 5.17
CA THR A 48 -5.09 -2.08 6.28
C THR A 48 -3.75 -1.79 6.92
N VAL A 49 -3.29 -0.55 6.85
CA VAL A 49 -2.00 -0.12 7.38
C VAL A 49 -2.19 0.67 8.66
N ILE A 50 -1.41 0.37 9.68
CA ILE A 50 -1.41 1.07 10.95
C ILE A 50 -0.19 1.98 11.01
N VAL A 51 -0.43 3.27 11.27
CA VAL A 51 0.60 4.26 11.57
C VAL A 51 0.60 4.49 13.07
N GLN A 52 1.67 4.07 13.73
CA GLN A 52 1.85 4.21 15.17
C GLN A 52 2.98 5.20 15.45
N PRO A 53 2.70 6.36 16.06
CA PRO A 53 3.74 7.36 16.37
C PRO A 53 4.78 6.83 17.37
N HIS A 54 4.31 6.13 18.41
CA HIS A 54 5.14 5.64 19.51
C HIS A 54 5.50 4.16 19.35
N ARG A 55 6.80 3.82 19.35
CA ARG A 55 7.32 2.47 19.06
C ARG A 55 7.02 1.41 20.10
N ARG A 56 7.14 1.75 21.38
CA ARG A 56 7.10 0.79 22.50
C ARG A 56 5.83 0.87 23.32
N LEU A 57 4.99 1.86 23.03
CA LEU A 57 3.75 2.12 23.75
C LEU A 57 2.61 2.18 22.74
N VAL A 58 1.58 1.36 22.98
CA VAL A 58 0.30 1.53 22.30
C VAL A 58 -0.32 2.79 22.86
N THR A 59 -0.14 3.88 22.11
CA THR A 59 -0.85 5.12 22.35
C THR A 59 -2.13 5.06 21.52
N ASN A 60 -3.27 5.49 22.07
CA ASN A 60 -4.53 5.62 21.31
C ASN A 60 -4.45 6.70 20.19
N GLN A 61 -3.23 7.17 19.88
CA GLN A 61 -2.89 8.09 18.81
C GLN A 61 -2.57 7.38 17.48
N GLY A 62 -2.46 6.04 17.49
CA GLY A 62 -2.27 5.27 16.27
C GLY A 62 -3.47 5.41 15.33
N ARG A 63 -3.22 5.48 14.01
CA ARG A 63 -4.25 5.58 12.98
C ARG A 63 -4.21 4.37 12.06
N GLY A 64 -5.37 3.85 11.70
CA GLY A 64 -5.53 2.80 10.70
C GLY A 64 -6.04 3.37 9.39
N TYR A 65 -5.38 3.02 8.28
CA TYR A 65 -5.76 3.42 6.93
C TYR A 65 -6.12 2.19 6.13
N HIS A 66 -7.30 2.21 5.51
CA HIS A 66 -7.74 1.16 4.59
C HIS A 66 -7.44 1.60 3.15
N ILE A 67 -6.43 0.98 2.56
CA ILE A 67 -5.89 1.35 1.24
C ILE A 67 -6.45 0.38 0.20
N ARG A 68 -6.91 0.90 -0.94
CA ARG A 68 -7.46 0.13 -2.06
C ARG A 68 -6.85 0.61 -3.37
N CYS A 69 -6.38 -0.34 -4.18
CA CYS A 69 -5.72 -0.07 -5.45
C CYS A 69 -6.30 -0.98 -6.52
N ARG A 70 -6.90 -0.39 -7.57
CA ARG A 70 -7.54 -1.13 -8.65
C ARG A 70 -6.66 -1.15 -9.89
N TYR A 71 -6.39 -2.34 -10.40
CA TYR A 71 -5.62 -2.56 -11.61
C TYR A 71 -6.53 -3.11 -12.70
N GLN A 72 -6.59 -2.44 -13.84
CA GLN A 72 -7.35 -2.92 -14.99
C GLN A 72 -6.57 -4.03 -15.69
N THR A 73 -7.20 -5.18 -15.90
CA THR A 73 -6.59 -6.31 -16.62
C THR A 73 -6.96 -6.32 -18.10
N LYS A 74 -7.88 -5.45 -18.53
CA LYS A 74 -8.15 -5.25 -19.95
C LYS A 74 -7.01 -4.44 -20.55
N ASP A 75 -6.35 -5.00 -21.56
CA ASP A 75 -5.59 -4.23 -22.52
C ASP A 75 -6.52 -3.20 -23.15
N LYS A 76 -6.59 -2.01 -22.56
CA LYS A 76 -6.96 -0.82 -23.31
C LYS A 76 -5.80 -0.56 -24.24
N ARG A 77 -5.72 -1.31 -25.34
CA ARG A 77 -5.00 -0.86 -26.53
C ARG A 77 -5.64 0.47 -26.87
N ILE A 78 -4.98 1.55 -26.44
CA ILE A 78 -5.27 2.88 -26.91
C ILE A 78 -4.95 2.84 -28.39
N THR A 79 -5.93 2.49 -29.23
CA THR A 79 -5.92 2.88 -30.64
C THR A 79 -6.11 4.38 -30.65
N ASN A 80 -5.03 5.11 -30.38
CA ASN A 80 -4.67 6.39 -30.96
C ASN A 80 -3.51 6.99 -30.18
N GLY A 81 -2.34 6.93 -30.82
CA GLY A 81 -1.30 7.94 -30.74
C GLY A 81 -0.64 8.20 -29.38
N TYR A 82 0.68 8.02 -29.37
CA TYR A 82 1.67 8.79 -28.61
C TYR A 82 2.14 8.22 -27.25
N ASN A 83 3.35 7.63 -27.34
CA ASN A 83 4.46 7.46 -26.39
C ASN A 83 4.25 6.88 -24.98
N LEU A 84 4.74 5.64 -24.89
CA LEU A 84 5.04 4.83 -23.70
C LEU A 84 6.08 5.49 -22.79
N THR A 85 5.72 5.70 -21.52
CA THR A 85 6.60 5.43 -20.36
C THR A 85 5.72 4.98 -19.19
N ALA A 86 5.39 3.69 -19.15
CA ALA A 86 4.77 3.08 -17.99
C ALA A 86 5.85 2.78 -16.92
N LEU A 87 6.16 3.76 -16.09
CA LEU A 87 6.73 3.49 -14.76
C LEU A 87 5.59 3.53 -13.75
N ALA A 88 4.99 2.38 -13.49
CA ALA A 88 4.09 2.23 -12.35
C ALA A 88 4.93 2.00 -11.08
N LEU A 89 5.22 3.08 -10.36
CA LEU A 89 5.68 3.04 -8.97
C LEU A 89 4.59 3.66 -8.10
N MET A 90 4.12 2.89 -7.12
CA MET A 90 3.20 3.38 -6.10
C MET A 90 4.01 4.17 -5.08
N THR A 91 3.89 5.50 -5.11
CA THR A 91 4.45 6.42 -4.12
C THR A 91 3.27 6.94 -3.29
N ILE A 92 3.42 6.87 -1.96
CA ILE A 92 2.61 7.62 -1.00
C ILE A 92 3.39 8.89 -0.69
#